data_AF-A0A3Q9IQQ4-F1
#
_entry.id   AF-A0A3Q9IQQ4-F1
#
_cell.length_a   1.000
_cell.length_b   1.000
_cell.length_c   1.000
_cell.angle_alpha   90.00
_cell.angle_beta   90.00
_cell.angle_gamma   90.00
#
_symmetry.space_group_name_H-M   'P 1'
#
loop_
_entity.id
_entity.type
_entity.pdbx_description
1 polymer ?
#
loop_
_entity_poly.entity_id
_entity_poly.type
_entity_poly.pdbx_seq_one_letter_code
_entity_poly.pdbx_strand_id
1 'polypeptide(L)'
;MEELKEIRDDQIRIVGEGGSKNPLLRNAWIIILCVLGIVIIGAILLLCKKQKEVEEVELKQPEPALFEPVRFPQPVKPQWIGKEVDSLTAGFVEIRDTLINDIPIKIYIPHNAEMSLHIGRVDKTDTSVVYVAQAADVRADNGGIVGAFVLNGEPKSWGLSKKGFCASIAGKVIVGVADNTSLFEEATMSGGYFFRQYPLVKDGRVIDNEPKGKSVRRAICDRQGEIFMVETGSIESFHDFAQVLADLGVNQAVYLVGSSAYGWAVDETGTTHEFGDSDYYTERHKMPKNINYIVWRRKR
;
A
#
# COMPACT_ATOMS: atom_id res chain seq x y z
N MET A 1 -30.81 -1.66 5.49
CA MET A 1 -29.35 -1.83 5.45
C MET A 1 -29.09 -2.56 4.13
N GLU A 2 -28.71 -1.85 3.07
CA GLU A 2 -28.34 -2.51 1.82
C GLU A 2 -27.07 -3.32 2.09
N GLU A 3 -27.07 -4.60 1.72
CA GLU A 3 -25.86 -5.41 1.72
C GLU A 3 -24.81 -4.72 0.84
N LEU A 4 -23.70 -4.31 1.46
CA LEU A 4 -22.53 -3.79 0.75
C LEU A 4 -21.97 -4.93 -0.11
N LYS A 5 -22.43 -5.00 -1.36
CA LYS A 5 -22.05 -6.05 -2.30
C LYS A 5 -20.53 -6.02 -2.51
N GLU A 6 -19.89 -7.13 -2.19
CA GLU A 6 -18.45 -7.30 -2.35
C GLU A 6 -18.07 -7.11 -3.83
N ILE A 7 -17.13 -6.20 -4.09
CA ILE A 7 -16.72 -5.82 -5.44
C ILE A 7 -15.61 -6.77 -5.87
N ARG A 8 -15.87 -7.55 -6.93
CA ARG A 8 -14.87 -8.41 -7.56
C ARG A 8 -13.90 -7.59 -8.42
N ASP A 9 -12.67 -8.05 -8.53
CA ASP A 9 -11.59 -7.36 -9.26
C ASP A 9 -11.87 -7.17 -10.76
N ASP A 10 -12.69 -8.04 -11.37
CA ASP A 10 -13.12 -7.90 -12.78
C ASP A 10 -14.00 -6.67 -13.03
N GLN A 11 -14.50 -6.04 -11.95
CA GLN A 11 -15.32 -4.83 -12.00
C GLN A 11 -14.48 -3.54 -11.80
N ILE A 12 -13.17 -3.68 -11.56
CA ILE A 12 -12.25 -2.56 -11.39
C ILE A 12 -11.74 -2.10 -12.77
N ARG A 13 -11.70 -0.79 -13.00
CA ARG A 13 -11.11 -0.24 -14.21
C ARG A 13 -9.58 -0.27 -14.10
N ILE A 14 -8.96 -1.22 -14.80
CA ILE A 14 -7.51 -1.28 -14.93
C ILE A 14 -7.05 -0.29 -16.00
N VAL A 15 -6.22 0.66 -15.59
CA VAL A 15 -5.64 1.66 -16.50
C VAL A 15 -4.45 1.02 -17.24
N GLY A 16 -4.54 0.93 -18.57
CA GLY A 16 -3.43 0.48 -19.44
C GLY A 16 -3.39 -0.99 -19.85
N GLU A 17 -4.37 -1.85 -19.53
CA GLU A 17 -4.32 -3.27 -19.94
C GLU A 17 -4.91 -3.50 -21.35
N GLY A 18 -4.03 -3.65 -22.35
CA GLY A 18 -4.34 -4.26 -23.63
C GLY A 18 -3.85 -5.71 -23.66
N GLY A 19 -4.73 -6.68 -23.37
CA GLY A 19 -4.37 -8.10 -23.45
C GLY A 19 -5.43 -9.07 -22.94
N SER A 20 -6.27 -9.56 -23.85
CA SER A 20 -7.20 -10.67 -23.60
C SER A 20 -6.45 -11.92 -23.11
N LYS A 21 -6.73 -12.42 -21.90
CA LYS A 21 -6.28 -13.74 -21.45
C LYS A 21 -7.47 -14.68 -21.27
N ASN A 22 -7.61 -15.61 -22.20
CA ASN A 22 -8.50 -16.76 -22.09
C ASN A 22 -8.07 -17.65 -20.92
N PRO A 23 -8.99 -18.19 -20.11
CA PRO A 23 -8.64 -19.11 -19.03
C PRO A 23 -8.40 -20.52 -19.59
N LEU A 24 -7.16 -21.02 -19.51
CA LEU A 24 -6.83 -22.41 -19.82
C LEU A 24 -6.98 -23.31 -18.57
N LEU A 25 -7.43 -24.54 -18.82
CA LEU A 25 -7.92 -25.53 -17.87
C LEU A 25 -6.92 -25.86 -16.75
N ARG A 26 -7.30 -25.52 -15.50
CA ARG A 26 -6.56 -25.76 -14.24
C ARG A 26 -7.10 -26.95 -13.43
N ASN A 27 -7.74 -27.94 -14.05
CA ASN A 27 -8.46 -28.98 -13.30
C ASN A 27 -7.87 -30.40 -13.40
N ALA A 28 -6.87 -30.66 -14.23
CA ALA A 28 -6.27 -32.00 -14.34
C ALA A 28 -5.09 -32.24 -13.37
N TRP A 29 -4.34 -31.21 -13.00
CA TRP A 29 -3.13 -31.33 -12.17
C TRP A 29 -3.40 -31.44 -10.66
N ILE A 30 -4.57 -30.96 -10.20
CA ILE A 30 -4.92 -30.95 -8.77
C ILE A 30 -5.18 -32.38 -8.26
N ILE A 31 -5.73 -33.26 -9.10
CA ILE A 31 -6.08 -34.64 -8.72
C ILE A 31 -4.81 -35.47 -8.49
N ILE A 32 -3.75 -35.26 -9.29
CA ILE A 32 -2.49 -35.99 -9.18
C ILE A 32 -1.72 -35.60 -7.90
N LEU A 33 -1.75 -34.32 -7.51
CA LEU A 33 -1.10 -33.83 -6.29
C LEU A 33 -1.78 -34.33 -5.01
N CYS A 34 -3.11 -34.48 -5.00
CA CYS A 34 -3.84 -34.99 -3.85
C CYS A 34 -3.51 -36.46 -3.52
N VAL A 35 -3.27 -37.31 -4.52
CA VAL A 35 -2.94 -38.73 -4.30
C VAL A 35 -1.54 -38.89 -3.69
N LEU A 36 -0.58 -38.04 -4.11
CA LEU A 36 0.79 -38.06 -3.58
C LEU A 36 0.88 -37.59 -2.12
N GLY A 37 0.03 -36.65 -1.71
CA GLY A 37 -0.01 -36.15 -0.33
C GLY A 37 -0.45 -37.20 0.71
N ILE A 38 -1.39 -38.09 0.36
CA ILE A 38 -1.91 -39.10 1.30
C ILE A 38 -0.84 -40.16 1.63
N VAL A 39 0.02 -40.51 0.67
CA VAL A 39 1.10 -41.49 0.87
C VAL A 39 2.18 -40.94 1.81
N ILE A 40 2.49 -39.64 1.69
CA ILE A 40 3.50 -38.97 2.53
C ILE A 40 3.00 -38.85 3.98
N ILE A 41 1.73 -38.50 4.19
CA ILE A 41 1.13 -38.41 5.53
C ILE A 41 1.10 -39.78 6.22
N GLY A 42 0.80 -40.85 5.48
CA GLY A 42 0.85 -42.23 6.00
C GLY A 42 2.24 -42.67 6.46
N ALA A 43 3.29 -42.26 5.73
CA ALA A 43 4.68 -42.56 6.09
C ALA A 43 5.15 -41.79 7.35
N ILE A 44 4.74 -40.53 7.50
CA ILE A 44 5.08 -39.70 8.68
C ILE A 44 4.43 -40.26 9.94
N LEU A 45 3.16 -40.68 9.87
CA LEU A 45 2.46 -41.29 11.02
C LEU A 45 3.06 -42.63 11.46
N LEU A 46 3.66 -43.39 10.53
CA LEU A 46 4.38 -44.63 10.81
C LEU A 46 5.73 -44.39 11.50
N LEU A 47 6.42 -43.30 11.16
CA LEU A 47 7.68 -42.91 11.78
C LEU A 47 7.48 -42.35 13.21
N CYS A 48 6.40 -41.59 13.46
CA CYS A 48 6.11 -41.04 14.79
C CYS A 48 5.71 -42.11 15.84
N LYS A 49 5.36 -43.33 15.44
CA LYS A 49 5.01 -44.41 16.39
C LYS A 49 6.23 -45.11 17.01
N LYS A 50 7.45 -44.82 16.57
CA LYS A 50 8.66 -45.58 16.96
C LYS A 50 9.58 -44.91 17.98
N GLN A 51 9.24 -43.74 18.52
CA GLN A 51 9.97 -43.13 19.63
C GLN A 51 9.01 -42.73 20.74
N LYS A 52 8.87 -43.63 21.71
CA LYS A 52 8.38 -43.29 23.05
C LYS A 52 9.08 -44.20 24.05
N GLU A 53 10.36 -43.94 24.27
CA GLU A 53 11.02 -44.31 25.53
C GLU A 53 11.00 -43.07 26.41
N VAL A 54 10.43 -43.25 27.60
CA VAL A 54 10.30 -42.24 28.65
C VAL A 54 11.56 -42.34 29.50
N GLU A 55 12.38 -41.30 29.49
CA GLU A 55 13.53 -41.16 30.38
C GLU A 55 13.12 -40.25 31.55
N GLU A 56 13.17 -40.78 32.77
CA GLU A 56 12.89 -40.05 34.00
C GLU A 56 13.99 -39.01 34.27
N VAL A 57 13.61 -37.73 34.38
CA VAL A 57 14.53 -36.65 34.76
C VAL A 57 14.40 -36.38 36.25
N GLU A 58 15.47 -36.69 36.99
CA GLU A 58 15.64 -36.41 38.41
C GLU A 58 15.80 -34.89 38.65
N LEU A 59 14.98 -34.34 39.54
CA LEU A 59 14.90 -32.90 39.81
C LEU A 59 16.08 -32.44 40.68
N LYS A 60 17.12 -31.81 40.10
CA LYS A 60 18.13 -31.07 40.87
C LYS A 60 17.67 -29.64 41.16
N GLN A 61 17.85 -29.22 42.41
CA GLN A 61 17.52 -27.88 42.89
C GLN A 61 18.36 -26.80 42.17
N PRO A 62 17.79 -25.62 41.86
CA PRO A 62 18.53 -24.55 41.19
C PRO A 62 19.46 -23.82 42.17
N GLU A 63 20.72 -23.65 41.78
CA GLU A 63 21.64 -22.67 42.38
C GLU A 63 21.19 -21.25 42.04
N PRO A 64 21.44 -20.25 42.92
CA PRO A 64 21.00 -18.88 42.71
C PRO A 64 21.76 -18.21 41.55
N ALA A 65 21.02 -17.78 40.52
CA ALA A 65 21.55 -17.02 39.40
C ALA A 65 22.02 -15.63 39.84
N LEU A 66 23.26 -15.30 39.49
CA LEU A 66 23.83 -13.95 39.62
C LEU A 66 23.14 -13.04 38.58
N PHE A 67 22.40 -12.03 39.03
CA PHE A 67 21.74 -11.08 38.14
C PHE A 67 22.77 -10.19 37.43
N GLU A 68 22.89 -10.31 36.11
CA GLU A 68 23.49 -9.25 35.29
C GLU A 68 22.51 -8.07 35.17
N PRO A 69 22.97 -6.81 35.36
CA PRO A 69 22.12 -5.66 35.20
C PRO A 69 21.65 -5.53 33.75
N VAL A 70 20.32 -5.51 33.57
CA VAL A 70 19.65 -5.31 32.28
C VAL A 70 20.12 -3.97 31.69
N ARG A 71 20.94 -4.02 30.64
CA ARG A 71 21.25 -2.83 29.84
C ARG A 71 20.01 -2.48 29.04
N PHE A 72 19.30 -1.44 29.45
CA PHE A 72 18.23 -0.87 28.65
C PHE A 72 18.84 -0.32 27.35
N PRO A 73 18.44 -0.81 26.16
CA PRO A 73 18.89 -0.21 24.91
C PRO A 73 18.42 1.24 24.88
N GLN A 74 19.33 2.16 24.58
CA GLN A 74 18.97 3.56 24.37
C GLN A 74 17.98 3.65 23.20
N PRO A 75 16.97 4.54 23.25
CA PRO A 75 16.01 4.70 22.17
C PRO A 75 16.77 5.09 20.90
N VAL A 76 16.82 4.16 19.94
CA VAL A 76 17.34 4.43 18.60
C VAL A 76 16.42 5.48 17.98
N LYS A 77 16.94 6.68 17.71
CA LYS A 77 16.18 7.69 16.97
C LYS A 77 15.80 7.08 15.61
N PRO A 78 14.54 7.20 15.16
CA PRO A 78 14.14 6.71 13.86
C PRO A 78 15.05 7.33 12.80
N GLN A 79 15.72 6.50 12.02
CA GLN A 79 16.53 6.94 10.90
C GLN A 79 15.58 7.20 9.73
N TRP A 80 15.23 8.47 9.54
CA TRP A 80 14.40 8.90 8.41
C TRP A 80 15.13 8.66 7.09
N ILE A 81 14.36 8.36 6.06
CA ILE A 81 14.86 8.27 4.70
C ILE A 81 15.17 9.69 4.22
N GLY A 82 14.21 10.60 4.33
CA GLY A 82 14.33 11.99 3.88
C GLY A 82 15.39 12.78 4.62
N LYS A 83 15.89 13.82 3.95
CA LYS A 83 16.78 14.79 4.62
C LYS A 83 15.97 15.65 5.58
N GLU A 84 16.62 16.17 6.61
CA GLU A 84 16.03 17.22 7.44
C GLU A 84 15.98 18.53 6.64
N VAL A 85 14.84 19.24 6.72
CA VAL A 85 14.58 20.46 5.94
C VAL A 85 14.07 21.54 6.88
N ASP A 86 14.54 22.78 6.66
CA ASP A 86 14.00 23.94 7.37
C ASP A 86 12.51 24.10 7.07
N SER A 87 11.69 24.21 8.12
CA SER A 87 10.25 24.47 8.06
C SER A 87 9.85 25.71 7.23
N LEU A 88 10.78 26.66 7.04
CA LEU A 88 10.57 27.87 6.24
C LEU A 88 10.78 27.66 4.73
N THR A 89 11.39 26.54 4.33
CA THR A 89 11.58 26.21 2.91
C THR A 89 10.23 25.96 2.24
N ALA A 90 10.03 26.47 1.03
CA ALA A 90 8.83 26.18 0.24
C ALA A 90 8.65 24.66 0.06
N GLY A 91 7.41 24.17 0.11
CA GLY A 91 7.15 22.73 -0.03
C GLY A 91 7.62 22.15 -1.36
N PHE A 92 8.13 20.92 -1.33
CA PHE A 92 8.62 20.17 -2.49
C PHE A 92 8.60 18.66 -2.21
N VAL A 93 9.00 17.86 -3.19
CA VAL A 93 9.20 16.41 -3.04
C VAL A 93 10.68 16.08 -3.22
N GLU A 94 11.30 15.51 -2.19
CA GLU A 94 12.61 14.88 -2.35
C GLU A 94 12.43 13.54 -3.08
N ILE A 95 13.11 13.40 -4.21
CA ILE A 95 13.05 12.20 -5.05
C ILE A 95 14.34 11.41 -4.85
N ARG A 96 14.22 10.15 -4.46
CA ARG A 96 15.36 9.23 -4.33
C ARG A 96 15.15 7.99 -5.17
N ASP A 97 16.14 7.67 -5.99
CA ASP A 97 16.19 6.43 -6.74
C ASP A 97 17.08 5.42 -6.02
N THR A 98 16.62 4.19 -5.90
CA THR A 98 17.40 3.10 -5.32
C THR A 98 16.99 1.75 -5.90
N LEU A 99 17.68 0.69 -5.48
CA LEU A 99 17.47 -0.68 -5.94
C LEU A 99 17.30 -1.58 -4.71
N ILE A 100 16.19 -2.31 -4.65
CA ILE A 100 15.92 -3.28 -3.58
C ILE A 100 15.53 -4.58 -4.25
N ASN A 101 16.27 -5.66 -3.95
CA ASN A 101 16.07 -6.98 -4.57
C ASN A 101 16.01 -6.91 -6.12
N ASP A 102 16.93 -6.16 -6.72
CA ASP A 102 17.01 -5.92 -8.18
C ASP A 102 15.79 -5.21 -8.80
N ILE A 103 14.87 -4.69 -7.98
CA ILE A 103 13.73 -3.89 -8.43
C ILE A 103 14.10 -2.41 -8.25
N PRO A 104 14.18 -1.63 -9.35
CA PRO A 104 14.40 -0.20 -9.26
C PRO A 104 13.17 0.45 -8.62
N ILE A 105 13.38 1.29 -7.62
CA ILE A 105 12.32 2.05 -6.98
C ILE A 105 12.66 3.53 -6.92
N LYS A 106 11.61 4.34 -7.04
CA LYS A 106 11.64 5.78 -6.86
C LYS A 106 10.80 6.13 -5.64
N ILE A 107 11.42 6.81 -4.68
CA ILE A 107 10.84 7.23 -3.41
C ILE A 107 10.58 8.74 -3.49
N TYR A 108 9.37 9.16 -3.12
CA TYR A 108 8.90 10.53 -3.14
C TYR A 108 8.56 10.97 -1.72
N ILE A 109 9.37 11.86 -1.16
CA ILE A 109 9.28 12.28 0.23
C ILE A 109 8.81 13.74 0.26
N PRO A 110 7.53 14.01 0.62
CA PRO A 110 7.00 15.36 0.65
C PRO A 110 7.56 16.15 1.85
N HIS A 111 8.14 17.31 1.57
CA HIS A 111 8.66 18.25 2.57
C HIS A 111 7.79 19.51 2.58
N ASN A 112 7.49 20.04 3.77
CA ASN A 112 6.67 21.24 3.98
C ASN A 112 5.39 21.27 3.13
N ALA A 113 4.74 20.11 3.02
CA ALA A 113 3.54 19.91 2.22
C ALA A 113 2.43 19.23 3.04
N GLU A 114 1.20 19.42 2.60
CA GLU A 114 0.00 18.84 3.18
C GLU A 114 -0.73 17.96 2.17
N MET A 115 -1.20 16.82 2.66
CA MET A 115 -1.92 15.84 1.86
C MET A 115 -3.41 16.09 1.91
N SER A 116 -4.03 16.11 0.74
CA SER A 116 -5.48 16.11 0.56
C SER A 116 -5.90 15.15 -0.54
N LEU A 117 -7.21 14.92 -0.64
CA LEU A 117 -7.81 14.20 -1.77
C LEU A 117 -8.45 15.18 -2.75
N HIS A 118 -8.48 14.78 -4.02
CA HIS A 118 -9.13 15.53 -5.10
C HIS A 118 -9.94 14.58 -5.97
N ILE A 119 -11.11 15.01 -6.44
CA ILE A 119 -11.92 14.27 -7.42
C ILE A 119 -11.96 15.07 -8.73
N GLY A 120 -11.78 14.37 -9.85
CA GLY A 120 -11.70 14.95 -11.18
C GLY A 120 -10.28 15.30 -11.59
N ARG A 121 -10.14 15.95 -12.75
CA ARG A 121 -8.84 16.34 -13.29
C ARG A 121 -8.16 17.34 -12.35
N VAL A 122 -6.89 17.10 -12.02
CA VAL A 122 -6.05 18.06 -11.28
C VAL A 122 -5.48 19.06 -12.28
N ASP A 123 -5.52 20.35 -11.92
CA ASP A 123 -4.96 21.43 -12.74
C ASP A 123 -3.43 21.40 -12.68
N LYS A 124 -2.78 21.20 -13.82
CA LYS A 124 -1.31 21.20 -13.93
C LYS A 124 -0.70 22.59 -13.74
N THR A 125 -1.49 23.65 -13.88
CA THR A 125 -1.03 25.03 -13.69
C THR A 125 -1.07 25.49 -12.24
N ASP A 126 -1.70 24.71 -11.34
CA ASP A 126 -1.70 24.96 -9.91
C ASP A 126 -0.30 24.69 -9.33
N THR A 127 0.47 25.76 -9.18
CA THR A 127 1.83 25.68 -8.67
C THR A 127 1.89 25.25 -7.21
N SER A 128 0.78 25.29 -6.45
CA SER A 128 0.78 24.80 -5.07
C SER A 128 0.97 23.29 -4.98
N VAL A 129 0.66 22.55 -6.04
CA VAL A 129 0.73 21.09 -6.09
C VAL A 129 2.17 20.63 -6.31
N VAL A 130 2.67 19.78 -5.41
CA VAL A 130 4.01 19.20 -5.47
C VAL A 130 4.03 17.69 -5.69
N TYR A 131 2.91 17.00 -5.48
CA TYR A 131 2.77 15.59 -5.84
C TYR A 131 1.32 15.26 -6.19
N VAL A 132 1.11 14.43 -7.21
CA VAL A 132 -0.18 13.87 -7.58
C VAL A 132 -0.01 12.42 -7.99
N ALA A 133 -0.84 11.54 -7.43
CA ALA A 133 -1.04 10.19 -7.94
C ALA A 133 -2.51 9.79 -7.77
N GLN A 134 -3.02 8.90 -8.61
CA GLN A 134 -4.38 8.39 -8.45
C GLN A 134 -4.46 7.55 -7.15
N ALA A 135 -5.45 7.85 -6.30
CA ALA A 135 -5.54 7.27 -4.96
C ALA A 135 -6.27 5.92 -4.94
N ALA A 136 -7.58 5.95 -5.15
CA ALA A 136 -8.44 4.77 -5.11
C ALA A 136 -8.86 4.32 -6.50
N ASP A 137 -9.11 3.02 -6.62
CA ASP A 137 -9.64 2.40 -7.82
C ASP A 137 -11.04 2.93 -8.13
N VAL A 138 -11.36 2.94 -9.42
CA VAL A 138 -12.67 3.34 -9.91
C VAL A 138 -13.27 2.17 -10.67
N ARG A 139 -14.56 1.91 -10.44
CA ARG A 139 -15.27 0.82 -11.10
C ARG A 139 -15.39 1.07 -12.60
N ALA A 140 -15.26 0.00 -13.39
CA ALA A 140 -15.39 0.06 -14.85
C ALA A 140 -16.85 0.26 -15.30
N ASP A 141 -17.80 -0.29 -14.55
CA ASP A 141 -19.22 -0.34 -14.92
C ASP A 141 -19.96 1.00 -14.73
N ASN A 142 -19.75 1.67 -13.61
CA ASN A 142 -20.50 2.87 -13.23
C ASN A 142 -19.62 4.06 -12.83
N GLY A 143 -18.29 3.90 -12.82
CA GLY A 143 -17.36 4.95 -12.44
C GLY A 143 -17.39 5.34 -10.95
N GLY A 144 -17.98 4.51 -10.08
CA GLY A 144 -17.96 4.69 -8.62
C GLY A 144 -16.58 4.40 -8.03
N ILE A 145 -16.27 5.03 -6.89
CA ILE A 145 -15.02 4.78 -6.17
C ILE A 145 -15.10 3.41 -5.49
N VAL A 146 -14.06 2.60 -5.63
CA VAL A 146 -13.93 1.31 -4.96
C VAL A 146 -13.41 1.54 -3.55
N GLY A 147 -14.12 1.01 -2.56
CA GLY A 147 -13.80 1.25 -1.15
C GLY A 147 -14.39 2.57 -0.63
N ALA A 148 -14.30 2.76 0.68
CA ALA A 148 -14.83 3.92 1.37
C ALA A 148 -13.95 5.14 1.08
N PHE A 149 -14.57 6.31 0.95
CA PHE A 149 -13.91 7.54 0.53
C PHE A 149 -14.59 8.75 1.16
N VAL A 150 -13.81 9.64 1.77
CA VAL A 150 -14.24 10.91 2.37
C VAL A 150 -13.41 12.03 1.75
N LEU A 151 -14.09 13.04 1.21
CA LEU A 151 -13.48 14.22 0.62
C LEU A 151 -13.85 15.45 1.45
N ASN A 152 -12.88 16.00 2.19
CA ASN A 152 -13.07 17.23 2.97
C ASN A 152 -14.30 17.16 3.89
N GLY A 153 -14.42 16.07 4.65
CA GLY A 153 -15.56 15.80 5.53
C GLY A 153 -16.80 15.22 4.84
N GLU A 154 -16.84 15.16 3.51
CA GLU A 154 -18.01 14.64 2.79
C GLU A 154 -17.78 13.17 2.37
N PRO A 155 -18.56 12.20 2.88
CA PRO A 155 -18.50 10.82 2.40
C PRO A 155 -18.95 10.71 0.94
N LYS A 156 -18.08 10.17 0.09
CA LYS A 156 -18.34 9.93 -1.34
C LYS A 156 -18.59 8.45 -1.66
N SER A 157 -18.13 7.55 -0.78
CA SER A 157 -18.31 6.10 -0.90
C SER A 157 -18.16 5.41 0.47
N TRP A 158 -18.82 4.25 0.66
CA TRP A 158 -18.86 3.51 1.95
C TRP A 158 -18.31 2.07 1.86
N GLY A 159 -17.67 1.69 0.75
CA GLY A 159 -17.24 0.29 0.55
C GLY A 159 -16.17 -0.18 1.56
N LEU A 160 -16.39 -1.33 2.21
CA LEU A 160 -15.41 -1.92 3.15
C LEU A 160 -14.53 -3.02 2.50
N SER A 161 -14.67 -3.24 1.19
CA SER A 161 -14.00 -4.35 0.48
C SER A 161 -12.46 -4.28 0.49
N LYS A 162 -11.88 -3.13 0.82
CA LYS A 162 -10.42 -2.93 0.90
C LYS A 162 -10.01 -2.58 2.32
N LYS A 163 -9.08 -3.35 2.90
CA LYS A 163 -8.68 -3.24 4.31
C LYS A 163 -7.58 -2.21 4.58
N GLY A 164 -6.78 -1.88 3.57
CA GLY A 164 -5.83 -0.78 3.67
C GLY A 164 -6.57 0.55 3.64
N PHE A 165 -6.09 1.53 4.40
CA PHE A 165 -6.64 2.88 4.40
C PHE A 165 -5.53 3.93 4.53
N CYS A 166 -5.85 5.12 4.05
CA CYS A 166 -5.08 6.33 4.31
C CYS A 166 -6.05 7.45 4.70
N ALA A 167 -5.71 8.16 5.78
CA ALA A 167 -6.46 9.30 6.29
C ALA A 167 -5.55 10.52 6.40
N SER A 168 -6.09 11.71 6.14
CA SER A 168 -5.46 13.00 6.44
C SER A 168 -6.42 13.82 7.26
N ILE A 169 -6.13 13.98 8.55
CA ILE A 169 -6.99 14.61 9.54
C ILE A 169 -6.14 15.57 10.37
N ALA A 170 -6.56 16.83 10.49
CA ALA A 170 -5.85 17.87 11.23
C ALA A 170 -4.35 17.98 10.87
N GLY A 171 -4.02 17.87 9.57
CA GLY A 171 -2.66 17.95 9.06
C GLY A 171 -1.80 16.70 9.32
N LYS A 172 -2.35 15.66 9.95
CA LYS A 172 -1.67 14.38 10.18
C LYS A 172 -2.14 13.34 9.18
N VAL A 173 -1.19 12.72 8.49
CA VAL A 173 -1.44 11.57 7.63
C VAL A 173 -1.28 10.28 8.41
N ILE A 174 -2.21 9.35 8.25
CA ILE A 174 -2.24 8.05 8.91
C ILE A 174 -2.46 6.98 7.84
N VAL A 175 -1.52 6.05 7.71
CA VAL A 175 -1.62 4.89 6.81
C VAL A 175 -1.77 3.64 7.68
N GLY A 176 -2.67 2.74 7.31
CA GLY A 176 -2.87 1.53 8.10
C GLY A 176 -3.72 0.47 7.43
N VAL A 177 -3.89 -0.65 8.15
CA VAL A 177 -4.66 -1.81 7.68
C VAL A 177 -5.59 -2.29 8.77
N ALA A 178 -6.89 -2.14 8.55
CA ALA A 178 -7.93 -2.55 9.48
C ALA A 178 -9.23 -2.90 8.76
N ASP A 179 -9.97 -3.88 9.30
CA ASP A 179 -11.32 -4.20 8.83
C ASP A 179 -12.24 -3.00 9.05
N ASN A 180 -12.22 -2.43 10.27
CA ASN A 180 -12.95 -1.22 10.65
C ASN A 180 -12.01 -0.21 11.32
N THR A 181 -12.27 1.07 11.15
CA THR A 181 -11.52 2.16 11.78
C THR A 181 -12.45 3.36 11.96
N SER A 182 -12.36 4.03 13.11
CA SER A 182 -13.11 5.25 13.40
C SER A 182 -12.64 6.47 12.58
N LEU A 183 -11.53 6.33 11.87
CA LEU A 183 -10.94 7.41 11.07
C LEU A 183 -11.84 7.82 9.90
N PHE A 184 -12.76 6.95 9.44
CA PHE A 184 -13.74 7.32 8.44
C PHE A 184 -14.74 8.34 9.01
N GLU A 185 -15.31 8.05 10.17
CA GLU A 185 -16.23 8.94 10.89
C GLU A 185 -15.52 10.20 11.34
N GLU A 186 -14.29 10.08 11.86
CA GLU A 186 -13.48 11.23 12.28
C GLU A 186 -13.21 12.17 11.10
N ALA A 187 -12.75 11.65 9.96
CA ALA A 187 -12.57 12.45 8.75
C ALA A 187 -13.87 13.14 8.33
N THR A 188 -15.01 12.46 8.44
CA THR A 188 -16.33 13.03 8.12
C THR A 188 -16.68 14.21 9.04
N MET A 189 -16.46 14.07 10.35
CA MET A 189 -16.79 15.09 11.34
C MET A 189 -15.81 16.27 11.37
N SER A 190 -14.54 16.03 11.04
CA SER A 190 -13.47 17.02 11.19
C SER A 190 -13.10 17.74 9.89
N GLY A 191 -13.82 17.51 8.79
CA GLY A 191 -13.43 18.04 7.48
C GLY A 191 -12.18 17.37 6.89
N GLY A 192 -11.85 16.14 7.31
CA GLY A 192 -10.68 15.40 6.88
C GLY A 192 -10.85 14.66 5.55
N TYR A 193 -9.85 13.84 5.24
CA TYR A 193 -9.81 12.99 4.07
C TYR A 193 -9.60 11.53 4.47
N PHE A 194 -10.21 10.62 3.73
CA PHE A 194 -10.06 9.18 3.96
C PHE A 194 -10.27 8.42 2.66
N PHE A 195 -9.46 7.39 2.39
CA PHE A 195 -9.78 6.42 1.35
C PHE A 195 -9.30 5.02 1.74
N ARG A 196 -9.99 3.99 1.22
CA ARG A 196 -9.59 2.58 1.33
C ARG A 196 -9.00 2.06 0.03
N GLN A 197 -7.99 1.20 0.15
CA GLN A 197 -7.33 0.55 -0.98
C GLN A 197 -6.60 -0.73 -0.53
N TYR A 198 -6.04 -1.51 -1.47
CA TYR A 198 -5.32 -2.75 -1.16
C TYR A 198 -4.20 -2.51 -0.12
N PRO A 199 -4.20 -3.24 1.00
CA PRO A 199 -3.10 -3.19 1.96
C PRO A 199 -1.88 -3.95 1.39
N LEU A 200 -0.69 -3.38 1.48
CA LEU A 200 0.54 -4.01 0.98
C LEU A 200 1.42 -4.53 2.11
N VAL A 201 1.59 -3.72 3.15
CA VAL A 201 2.44 -4.04 4.31
C VAL A 201 1.68 -3.67 5.57
N LYS A 202 1.73 -4.53 6.58
CA LYS A 202 1.22 -4.29 7.93
C LYS A 202 2.23 -4.75 8.97
N ASP A 203 2.57 -3.85 9.88
CA ASP A 203 3.54 -4.09 10.95
C ASP A 203 4.89 -4.64 10.43
N GLY A 204 5.32 -4.13 9.27
CA GLY A 204 6.54 -4.57 8.58
C GLY A 204 6.44 -5.91 7.86
N ARG A 205 5.22 -6.48 7.74
CA ARG A 205 4.99 -7.77 7.08
C ARG A 205 4.16 -7.60 5.83
N VAL A 206 4.56 -8.32 4.77
CA VAL A 206 3.85 -8.38 3.50
C VAL A 206 2.43 -8.91 3.70
N ILE A 207 1.47 -8.30 3.01
CA ILE A 207 0.10 -8.81 2.87
C ILE A 207 -0.09 -9.31 1.45
N ASP A 208 -0.53 -10.57 1.35
CA ASP A 208 -0.95 -11.13 0.07
C ASP A 208 -2.30 -10.54 -0.36
N ASN A 209 -2.37 -10.17 -1.63
CA ASN A 209 -3.56 -9.60 -2.24
C ASN A 209 -4.00 -10.44 -3.44
N GLU A 210 -5.29 -10.33 -3.78
CA GLU A 210 -5.92 -11.08 -4.87
C GLU A 210 -5.53 -10.64 -6.30
N PRO A 211 -5.28 -9.35 -6.60
CA PRO A 211 -5.02 -8.91 -7.96
C PRO A 211 -3.84 -9.62 -8.60
N LYS A 212 -4.13 -10.31 -9.70
CA LYS A 212 -3.13 -11.02 -10.50
C LYS A 212 -2.60 -10.13 -11.60
N GLY A 213 -1.33 -10.32 -11.94
CA GLY A 213 -0.67 -9.58 -13.02
C GLY A 213 0.52 -8.78 -12.52
N LYS A 214 1.24 -8.19 -13.47
CA LYS A 214 2.36 -7.31 -13.19
C LYS A 214 2.09 -5.95 -13.82
N SER A 215 2.46 -4.88 -13.13
CA SER A 215 2.41 -3.51 -13.66
C SER A 215 3.45 -2.65 -12.93
N VAL A 216 3.64 -1.42 -13.38
CA VAL A 216 4.22 -0.40 -12.50
C VAL A 216 3.34 -0.28 -11.26
N ARG A 217 3.93 -0.30 -10.07
CA ARG A 217 3.20 -0.27 -8.79
C ARG A 217 3.52 0.99 -8.03
N ARG A 218 2.53 1.48 -7.28
CA ARG A 218 2.68 2.63 -6.40
C ARG A 218 2.09 2.36 -5.03
N ALA A 219 2.64 3.01 -4.02
CA ALA A 219 2.12 2.96 -2.65
C ALA A 219 2.30 4.29 -1.94
N ILE A 220 1.44 4.53 -0.97
CA ILE A 220 1.74 5.43 0.16
C ILE A 220 2.20 4.58 1.33
N CYS A 221 3.30 5.00 1.96
CA CYS A 221 4.00 4.26 2.99
C CYS A 221 4.10 5.11 4.26
N ASP A 222 4.06 4.43 5.41
CA ASP A 222 4.45 4.95 6.71
C ASP A 222 5.61 4.09 7.22
N ARG A 223 6.75 4.74 7.45
CA ARG A 223 7.90 4.17 8.15
C ARG A 223 8.13 4.96 9.43
N GLN A 224 7.67 4.42 10.55
CA GLN A 224 7.83 5.02 11.88
C GLN A 224 7.38 6.49 11.96
N GLY A 225 6.31 6.85 11.24
CA GLY A 225 5.75 8.20 11.18
C GLY A 225 6.26 9.05 10.01
N GLU A 226 7.26 8.60 9.26
CA GLU A 226 7.68 9.24 8.00
C GLU A 226 6.78 8.76 6.86
N ILE A 227 6.06 9.70 6.24
CA ILE A 227 5.12 9.42 5.15
C ILE A 227 5.78 9.73 3.81
N PHE A 228 5.74 8.77 2.90
CA PHE A 228 6.28 8.93 1.54
C PHE A 228 5.55 8.04 0.55
N MET A 229 5.75 8.31 -0.73
CA MET A 229 5.24 7.47 -1.81
C MET A 229 6.37 6.71 -2.47
N VAL A 230 6.07 5.52 -2.99
CA VAL A 230 7.02 4.69 -3.73
C VAL A 230 6.42 4.30 -5.07
N GLU A 231 7.20 4.34 -6.13
CA GLU A 231 6.89 3.79 -7.46
C GLU A 231 7.96 2.77 -7.88
N THR A 232 7.56 1.67 -8.54
CA THR A 232 8.51 0.76 -9.18
C THR A 232 8.93 1.28 -10.56
N GLY A 233 10.22 1.24 -10.86
CA GLY A 233 10.75 1.54 -12.19
C GLY A 233 10.55 0.40 -13.20
N SER A 234 10.15 -0.78 -12.74
CA SER A 234 9.85 -1.97 -13.54
C SER A 234 8.41 -2.47 -13.31
N ILE A 235 8.00 -3.43 -14.14
CA ILE A 235 6.69 -4.07 -14.09
C ILE A 235 6.74 -5.23 -13.08
N GLU A 236 6.07 -5.06 -11.94
CA GLU A 236 6.15 -6.00 -10.81
C GLU A 236 4.80 -6.55 -10.35
N SER A 237 4.85 -7.72 -9.72
CA SER A 237 3.68 -8.29 -9.06
C SER A 237 3.35 -7.52 -7.77
N PHE A 238 2.12 -7.69 -7.25
CA PHE A 238 1.75 -7.12 -5.95
C PHE A 238 2.63 -7.64 -4.82
N HIS A 239 2.96 -8.93 -4.86
CA HIS A 239 3.76 -9.59 -3.83
C HIS A 239 5.21 -9.08 -3.85
N ASP A 240 5.85 -9.06 -5.02
CA ASP A 240 7.23 -8.58 -5.16
C ASP A 240 7.36 -7.12 -4.72
N PHE A 241 6.38 -6.28 -5.10
CA PHE A 241 6.35 -4.89 -4.67
C PHE A 241 6.16 -4.74 -3.16
N ALA A 242 5.23 -5.49 -2.56
CA ALA A 242 5.03 -5.46 -1.11
C ALA A 242 6.28 -5.94 -0.35
N GLN A 243 6.99 -6.94 -0.87
CA GLN A 243 8.27 -7.42 -0.33
C GLN A 243 9.34 -6.32 -0.37
N VAL A 244 9.46 -5.60 -1.49
CA VAL A 244 10.36 -4.44 -1.60
C VAL A 244 10.05 -3.37 -0.54
N LEU A 245 8.77 -3.07 -0.28
CA LEU A 245 8.38 -2.11 0.75
C LEU A 245 8.73 -2.60 2.17
N ALA A 246 8.51 -3.88 2.46
CA ALA A 246 8.90 -4.48 3.74
C ALA A 246 10.42 -4.45 3.94
N ASP A 247 11.21 -4.75 2.91
CA ASP A 247 12.68 -4.72 2.95
C ASP A 247 13.24 -3.29 3.01
N LEU A 248 12.49 -2.29 2.49
CA LEU A 248 12.75 -0.87 2.74
C LEU A 248 12.49 -0.47 4.21
N GLY A 249 11.90 -1.35 5.02
CA GLY A 249 11.59 -1.12 6.43
C GLY A 249 10.27 -0.41 6.68
N VAL A 250 9.35 -0.39 5.70
CA VAL A 250 8.03 0.23 5.84
C VAL A 250 7.19 -0.51 6.87
N ASN A 251 6.50 0.21 7.76
CA ASN A 251 5.63 -0.40 8.76
C ASN A 251 4.21 -0.62 8.22
N GLN A 252 3.64 0.38 7.54
CA GLN A 252 2.32 0.29 6.92
C GLN A 252 2.42 0.78 5.48
N ALA A 253 1.81 0.05 4.54
CA ALA A 253 1.73 0.48 3.16
C ALA A 253 0.36 0.17 2.57
N VAL A 254 -0.15 1.12 1.79
CA VAL A 254 -1.41 1.00 1.06
C VAL A 254 -1.16 1.35 -0.40
N TYR A 255 -1.71 0.54 -1.30
CA TYR A 255 -1.54 0.71 -2.72
C TYR A 255 -2.11 2.04 -3.21
N LEU A 256 -1.46 2.63 -4.21
CA LEU A 256 -1.98 3.72 -5.04
C LEU A 256 -2.11 3.19 -6.45
N VAL A 257 -3.06 3.71 -7.23
CA VAL A 257 -3.29 3.19 -8.58
C VAL A 257 -2.04 3.43 -9.44
N GLY A 258 -1.46 2.32 -9.91
CA GLY A 258 -0.23 2.29 -10.71
C GLY A 258 -0.50 2.12 -12.21
N SER A 259 0.31 1.30 -12.87
CA SER A 259 0.28 1.08 -14.32
C SER A 259 0.48 2.41 -15.06
N SER A 260 -0.32 2.70 -16.09
CA SER A 260 -0.26 3.95 -16.84
C SER A 260 -1.04 5.10 -16.19
N ALA A 261 -1.53 4.96 -14.96
CA ALA A 261 -2.21 6.06 -14.27
C ALA A 261 -1.25 7.24 -14.14
N TYR A 262 -1.66 8.40 -14.65
CA TYR A 262 -0.80 9.58 -14.73
C TYR A 262 -0.70 10.31 -13.39
N GLY A 263 0.48 10.87 -13.13
CA GLY A 263 0.78 11.74 -12.00
C GLY A 263 2.11 12.46 -12.18
N TRP A 264 2.48 13.26 -11.17
CA TRP A 264 3.73 14.00 -11.20
C TRP A 264 4.23 14.34 -9.79
N ALA A 265 5.51 14.67 -9.69
CA ALA A 265 6.15 15.23 -8.51
C ALA A 265 6.95 16.49 -8.88
N VAL A 266 7.07 17.45 -7.98
CA VAL A 266 7.88 18.67 -8.16
C VAL A 266 9.01 18.65 -7.14
N ASP A 267 10.24 18.66 -7.62
CA ASP A 267 11.42 18.61 -6.76
C ASP A 267 11.78 19.98 -6.15
N GLU A 268 12.81 19.99 -5.31
CA GLU A 268 13.31 21.20 -4.62
C GLU A 268 13.73 22.32 -5.59
N THR A 269 14.17 21.97 -6.81
CA THR A 269 14.56 22.93 -7.85
C THR A 269 13.35 23.50 -8.60
N GLY A 270 12.15 22.98 -8.33
CA GLY A 270 10.93 23.30 -9.08
C GLY A 270 10.76 22.51 -10.36
N THR A 271 11.57 21.46 -10.59
CA THR A 271 11.47 20.62 -11.78
C THR A 271 10.35 19.59 -11.59
N THR A 272 9.47 19.48 -12.60
CA THR A 272 8.37 18.51 -12.62
C THR A 272 8.85 17.17 -13.20
N HIS A 273 8.64 16.10 -12.45
CA HIS A 273 8.87 14.71 -12.83
C HIS A 273 7.54 14.01 -13.04
N GLU A 274 7.16 13.80 -14.30
CA GLU A 274 5.91 13.12 -14.68
C GLU A 274 6.08 11.59 -14.71
N PHE A 275 5.01 10.86 -14.40
CA PHE A 275 4.93 9.41 -14.51
C PHE A 275 3.55 8.96 -15.01
N GLY A 276 3.50 7.76 -15.60
CA GLY A 276 2.30 7.25 -16.27
C GLY A 276 2.03 7.93 -17.62
N ASP A 277 0.81 7.79 -18.13
CA ASP A 277 0.41 8.25 -19.47
C ASP A 277 -0.54 9.45 -19.37
N SER A 278 -0.03 10.64 -19.66
CA SER A 278 -0.78 11.90 -19.63
C SER A 278 -1.90 11.96 -20.66
N ASP A 279 -1.78 11.19 -21.74
CA ASP A 279 -2.72 11.13 -22.86
C ASP A 279 -3.75 10.01 -22.73
N TYR A 280 -3.67 9.21 -21.65
CA TYR A 280 -4.58 8.07 -21.46
C TYR A 280 -6.06 8.48 -21.58
N TYR A 281 -6.42 9.71 -21.17
CA TYR A 281 -7.79 10.24 -21.18
C TYR A 281 -8.09 11.34 -22.21
N THR A 282 -7.27 11.52 -23.25
CA THR A 282 -7.43 12.62 -24.22
C THR A 282 -8.24 12.24 -25.47
N GLU A 283 -8.29 10.96 -25.85
CA GLU A 283 -8.96 10.53 -27.09
C GLU A 283 -9.90 9.33 -26.92
N ARG A 284 -9.34 8.12 -26.75
CA ARG A 284 -10.08 6.86 -26.79
C ARG A 284 -10.76 6.49 -25.48
N HIS A 285 -10.39 7.14 -24.38
CA HIS A 285 -10.90 6.82 -23.06
C HIS A 285 -11.44 8.06 -22.38
N LYS A 286 -12.75 8.04 -22.08
CA LYS A 286 -13.35 9.07 -21.22
C LYS A 286 -12.82 8.93 -19.79
N MET A 287 -12.36 10.04 -19.22
CA MET A 287 -11.99 10.14 -17.81
C MET A 287 -13.23 9.82 -16.93
N PRO A 288 -13.13 8.87 -15.98
CA PRO A 288 -14.22 8.61 -15.05
C PRO A 288 -14.56 9.86 -14.25
N LYS A 289 -15.86 10.07 -13.96
CA LYS A 289 -16.32 11.21 -13.15
C LYS A 289 -15.67 11.24 -11.75
N ASN A 290 -15.52 10.07 -11.13
CA ASN A 290 -14.96 9.95 -9.79
C ASN A 290 -13.50 9.47 -9.81
N ILE A 291 -12.76 9.75 -10.89
CA ILE A 291 -11.30 9.65 -10.83
C ILE A 291 -10.83 10.52 -9.66
N ASN A 292 -9.93 9.99 -8.87
CA ASN A 292 -9.58 10.60 -7.60
C ASN A 292 -8.09 10.48 -7.34
N TYR A 293 -7.53 11.47 -6.67
CA TYR A 293 -6.10 11.65 -6.52
C TYR A 293 -5.75 11.92 -5.07
N ILE A 294 -4.61 11.39 -4.64
CA ILE A 294 -3.85 11.94 -3.53
C ILE A 294 -3.05 13.12 -4.08
N VAL A 295 -3.15 14.26 -3.40
CA VAL A 295 -2.49 15.49 -3.81
C VAL A 295 -1.74 16.05 -2.61
N TRP A 296 -0.45 16.32 -2.80
CA TRP A 296 0.34 17.07 -1.83
C TRP A 296 0.49 18.49 -2.32
N ARG A 297 0.18 19.45 -1.45
CA ARG A 297 0.32 20.88 -1.72
C ARG A 297 1.29 21.53 -0.75
N ARG A 298 2.01 22.56 -1.19
CA ARG A 298 2.85 23.39 -0.32
C ARG A 298 2.01 23.93 0.84
N LYS A 299 2.54 23.86 2.06
CA LYS A 299 1.97 24.56 3.22
C LYS A 299 1.95 26.06 2.93
N ARG A 300 0.85 26.71 3.31
CA ARG A 300 0.70 28.17 3.20
C ARG A 300 1.27 28.86 4.43
#